data_AF-A0AA41X086-F1
#
_entry.id   AF-A0AA41X086-F1
#
_cell.length_a   1.000
_cell.length_b   1.000
_cell.length_c   1.000
_cell.angle_alpha   90.00
_cell.angle_beta   90.00
_cell.angle_gamma   90.00
#
_symmetry.space_group_name_H-M   'P 1'
#
loop_
_entity.id
_entity.type
_entity.pdbx_description
1 polymer ?
#
loop_
_entity_poly.entity_id
_entity_poly.type
_entity_poly.pdbx_seq_one_letter_code
_entity_poly.pdbx_strand_id
1 'polypeptide(L)'
;MKLHSAEQTRLPAIWKNGRWVRQDLPSHGWTRIAVEGRKGEQFLCAACNAVRHGAYHLLGHPNVKEAIRVDVRCAATLQSPIVEQKKRTASFEEGRSMKRMRWFVRAWKRTADGRSTLYADGHRVIVEFTGRSWSYTVAPMQDEAVSWRQAGFGSSDEAKLAAFDEITKRLRKRAR
;
A
#
# COMPACT_ATOMS: atom_id res chain seq x y z
N MET A 1 6.32 -10.58 -49.16
CA MET A 1 6.92 -10.28 -47.85
C MET A 1 6.12 -11.02 -46.78
N LYS A 2 6.72 -12.06 -46.18
CA LYS A 2 6.02 -12.95 -45.24
C LYS A 2 5.99 -12.30 -43.86
N LEU A 3 4.80 -11.95 -43.38
CA LEU A 3 4.57 -11.59 -41.98
C LEU A 3 4.79 -12.86 -41.15
N HIS A 4 5.92 -12.93 -40.44
CA HIS A 4 6.16 -13.97 -39.46
C HIS A 4 5.14 -13.80 -38.34
N SER A 5 4.16 -14.71 -38.30
CA SER A 5 3.27 -14.89 -37.16
C SER A 5 4.14 -15.37 -36.00
N ALA A 6 4.53 -14.44 -35.12
CA ALA A 6 5.26 -14.76 -33.91
C ALA A 6 4.33 -15.59 -33.02
N GLU A 7 4.60 -16.89 -32.97
CA GLU A 7 4.02 -17.83 -32.04
C GLU A 7 4.23 -17.28 -30.62
N GLN A 8 3.15 -16.75 -30.02
CA GLN A 8 3.18 -16.17 -28.69
C GLN A 8 3.33 -17.28 -27.66
N THR A 9 4.57 -17.70 -27.43
CA THR A 9 4.93 -18.63 -26.38
C THR A 9 4.41 -18.10 -25.04
N ARG A 10 3.50 -18.85 -24.41
CA ARG A 10 2.94 -18.54 -23.10
C ARG A 10 4.06 -18.62 -22.05
N LEU A 11 4.69 -17.49 -21.76
CA LEU A 11 5.68 -17.41 -20.69
C LEU A 11 4.99 -17.38 -19.31
N PRO A 12 5.61 -17.95 -18.26
CA PRO A 12 4.96 -18.13 -16.97
C PRO A 12 4.67 -16.78 -16.32
N ALA A 13 3.38 -16.44 -16.22
CA ALA A 13 2.91 -15.34 -15.39
C ALA A 13 2.76 -15.83 -13.95
N ILE A 14 3.20 -15.03 -12.98
CA ILE A 14 3.00 -15.31 -11.55
C ILE A 14 1.88 -14.43 -11.00
N TRP A 15 1.08 -14.95 -10.08
CA TRP A 15 0.05 -14.18 -9.40
C TRP A 15 0.66 -13.38 -8.24
N LYS A 16 0.68 -12.05 -8.35
CA LYS A 16 1.19 -11.14 -7.32
C LYS A 16 0.21 -9.99 -7.09
N ASN A 17 -0.13 -9.72 -5.83
CA ASN A 17 -1.03 -8.63 -5.43
C ASN A 17 -2.37 -8.60 -6.18
N GLY A 18 -2.97 -9.78 -6.43
CA GLY A 18 -4.25 -9.90 -7.14
C GLY A 18 -4.16 -9.73 -8.66
N ARG A 19 -2.97 -9.90 -9.25
CA ARG A 19 -2.76 -9.78 -10.70
C ARG A 19 -1.68 -10.73 -11.21
N TRP A 20 -1.86 -11.25 -12.42
CA TRP A 20 -0.82 -11.96 -13.18
C TRP A 20 0.27 -10.99 -13.66
N VAL A 21 1.53 -11.30 -13.36
CA VAL A 21 2.71 -10.51 -13.70
C VAL A 21 3.73 -11.41 -14.38
N ARG A 22 4.21 -11.02 -15.56
CA ARG A 22 5.40 -11.63 -16.18
C ARG A 22 6.68 -11.14 -15.49
N GLN A 23 7.57 -12.06 -15.11
CA GLN A 23 8.81 -11.72 -14.40
C GLN A 23 9.87 -11.06 -15.29
N ASP A 24 9.80 -11.25 -16.60
CA ASP A 24 10.80 -10.77 -17.56
C ASP A 24 10.55 -9.34 -18.06
N LEU A 25 9.40 -8.76 -17.72
CA LEU A 25 9.06 -7.39 -18.08
C LEU A 25 9.38 -6.45 -16.91
N PRO A 26 10.04 -5.30 -17.18
CA PRO A 26 10.13 -4.22 -16.21
C PRO A 26 8.77 -3.89 -15.59
N SER A 27 8.73 -3.72 -14.28
CA SER A 27 7.46 -3.48 -13.57
C SER A 27 6.88 -2.07 -13.78
N HIS A 28 7.68 -1.14 -14.32
CA HIS A 28 7.37 0.28 -14.49
C HIS A 28 8.29 0.90 -15.56
N GLY A 29 8.15 2.21 -15.82
CA GLY A 29 9.03 2.94 -16.74
C GLY A 29 8.64 2.82 -18.21
N TRP A 30 7.45 2.30 -18.48
CA TRP A 30 6.94 2.13 -19.84
C TRP A 30 6.35 3.44 -20.35
N THR A 31 6.51 3.70 -21.64
CA THR A 31 5.95 4.87 -22.32
C THR A 31 4.94 4.42 -23.36
N ARG A 32 3.80 5.10 -23.46
CA ARG A 32 2.80 4.82 -24.49
C ARG A 32 3.32 5.29 -25.86
N ILE A 33 3.33 4.37 -26.81
CA ILE A 33 3.62 4.64 -28.22
C ILE A 33 2.32 4.96 -28.94
N ALA A 34 1.32 4.09 -28.80
CA ALA A 34 0.04 4.23 -29.50
C ALA A 34 -1.11 3.52 -28.75
N VAL A 35 -2.33 3.73 -29.25
CA VAL A 35 -3.52 2.95 -28.89
C VAL A 35 -4.08 2.39 -30.19
N GLU A 36 -4.20 1.07 -30.26
CA GLU A 36 -4.66 0.35 -31.44
C GLU A 36 -5.75 -0.65 -31.05
N GLY A 37 -6.25 -1.40 -32.02
CA GLY A 37 -7.25 -2.44 -31.83
C GLY A 37 -8.67 -1.99 -32.18
N ARG A 38 -9.43 -2.92 -32.76
CA ARG A 38 -10.82 -2.70 -33.18
C ARG A 38 -11.80 -3.25 -32.14
N LYS A 39 -13.03 -2.74 -32.15
CA LYS A 39 -14.10 -3.29 -31.30
C LYS A 39 -14.31 -4.78 -31.62
N GLY A 40 -14.19 -5.63 -30.61
CA GLY A 40 -14.34 -7.10 -30.75
C GLY A 40 -13.06 -7.85 -31.12
N GLU A 41 -11.96 -7.16 -31.42
CA GLU A 41 -10.66 -7.80 -31.68
C GLU A 41 -10.12 -8.43 -30.39
N GLN A 42 -9.72 -9.70 -30.45
CA GLN A 42 -9.11 -10.38 -29.32
C GLN A 42 -7.59 -10.18 -29.34
N PHE A 43 -7.00 -9.92 -28.17
CA PHE A 43 -5.55 -9.86 -28.01
C PHE A 43 -5.13 -10.48 -26.68
N LEU A 44 -3.90 -11.00 -26.65
CA LEU A 44 -3.26 -11.48 -25.43
C LEU A 44 -2.54 -10.31 -24.75
N CYS A 45 -2.94 -9.97 -23.54
CA CYS A 45 -2.29 -8.90 -22.79
C CYS A 45 -0.90 -9.36 -22.32
N ALA A 46 0.17 -8.76 -22.85
CA ALA A 46 1.54 -9.16 -22.56
C ALA A 46 1.87 -9.07 -21.06
N ALA A 47 1.23 -8.18 -20.29
CA ALA A 47 1.53 -7.99 -18.88
C ALA A 47 0.91 -9.06 -17.97
N CYS A 48 -0.34 -9.47 -18.24
CA CYS A 48 -1.11 -10.37 -17.37
C CYS A 48 -1.49 -11.71 -18.02
N ASN A 49 -1.11 -11.91 -19.28
CA ASN A 49 -1.39 -13.11 -20.07
C ASN A 49 -2.88 -13.46 -20.20
N ALA A 50 -3.77 -12.52 -19.91
CA ALA A 50 -5.21 -12.68 -20.09
C ALA A 50 -5.60 -12.33 -21.53
N VAL A 51 -6.55 -13.07 -22.09
CA VAL A 51 -7.22 -12.70 -23.34
C VAL A 51 -8.16 -11.53 -23.06
N ARG A 52 -8.08 -10.50 -23.90
CA ARG A 52 -8.80 -9.24 -23.79
C ARG A 52 -9.42 -8.89 -25.14
N HIS A 53 -10.51 -8.14 -25.12
CA HIS A 53 -11.22 -7.74 -26.33
C HIS A 53 -11.20 -6.22 -26.49
N GLY A 54 -11.10 -5.74 -27.72
CA GLY A 54 -11.15 -4.31 -28.04
C GLY A 54 -9.78 -3.67 -28.15
N ALA A 55 -9.72 -2.37 -27.81
CA ALA A 55 -8.51 -1.58 -27.93
C ALA A 55 -7.42 -2.00 -26.93
N TYR A 56 -6.17 -1.92 -27.37
CA TYR A 56 -4.97 -2.16 -26.58
C TYR A 56 -3.98 -1.00 -26.70
N HIS A 57 -3.17 -0.85 -25.65
CA HIS A 57 -2.06 0.10 -25.65
C HIS A 57 -0.79 -0.58 -26.13
N LEU A 58 -0.07 0.07 -27.04
CA LEU A 58 1.31 -0.27 -27.39
C LEU A 58 2.25 0.52 -26.48
N LEU A 59 3.04 -0.20 -25.67
CA LEU A 59 4.02 0.40 -24.76
C LEU A 59 5.45 0.03 -25.15
N GLY A 60 6.36 1.01 -25.07
CA GLY A 60 7.80 0.82 -25.21
C GLY A 60 8.53 1.02 -23.88
N HIS A 61 9.69 0.40 -23.72
CA HIS A 61 10.58 0.59 -22.59
C HIS A 61 12.04 0.65 -23.09
N PRO A 62 12.92 1.53 -22.57
CA PRO A 62 14.30 1.65 -23.06
C PRO A 62 15.09 0.34 -23.06
N ASN A 63 14.81 -0.52 -22.08
CA ASN A 63 15.46 -1.84 -21.92
C ASN A 63 14.73 -2.99 -22.63
N VAL A 64 13.67 -2.73 -23.41
CA VAL A 64 12.91 -3.77 -24.13
C VAL A 64 12.82 -3.40 -25.61
N LYS A 65 13.38 -4.24 -26.48
CA LYS A 65 13.51 -3.96 -27.92
C LYS A 65 12.16 -3.86 -28.64
N GLU A 66 11.15 -4.59 -28.17
CA GLU A 66 9.85 -4.68 -28.81
C GLU A 66 8.76 -3.99 -27.99
N ALA A 67 7.81 -3.37 -28.70
CA ALA A 67 6.63 -2.81 -28.07
C ALA A 67 5.68 -3.92 -27.61
N ILE A 68 5.12 -3.79 -26.40
CA ILE A 68 4.18 -4.75 -25.86
C ILE A 68 2.73 -4.26 -26.01
N ARG A 69 1.82 -5.21 -26.27
CA ARG A 69 0.37 -4.97 -26.30
C ARG A 69 -0.24 -5.26 -24.94
N VAL A 70 -0.91 -4.28 -24.34
CA VAL A 70 -1.51 -4.42 -23.00
C VAL A 70 -2.89 -3.77 -22.91
N ASP A 71 -3.74 -4.29 -22.03
CA ASP A 71 -5.03 -3.64 -21.73
C ASP A 71 -4.84 -2.33 -20.95
N VAL A 72 -5.89 -1.50 -20.92
CA VAL A 72 -5.88 -0.17 -20.27
C VAL A 72 -5.46 -0.21 -18.79
N ARG A 73 -5.87 -1.24 -18.04
CA ARG A 73 -5.53 -1.38 -16.62
C ARG A 73 -4.06 -1.74 -16.47
N CYS A 74 -3.58 -2.62 -17.33
CA CYS A 74 -2.20 -3.03 -17.36
C CYS A 74 -1.28 -1.88 -17.79
N ALA A 75 -1.71 -1.10 -18.77
CA ALA A 75 -1.00 0.05 -19.27
C ALA A 75 -0.79 1.11 -18.17
N ALA A 76 -1.84 1.43 -17.41
CA ALA A 76 -1.75 2.40 -16.31
C ALA A 76 -0.72 2.01 -15.25
N THR A 77 -0.65 0.72 -14.92
CA THR A 77 0.34 0.19 -13.96
C THR A 77 1.76 0.34 -14.48
N LEU A 78 2.01 -0.07 -15.73
CA LEU A 78 3.35 -0.09 -16.31
C LEU A 78 3.91 1.30 -16.61
N GLN A 79 3.02 2.26 -16.93
CA GLN A 79 3.39 3.67 -17.12
C GLN A 79 3.49 4.45 -15.80
N SER A 80 3.01 3.89 -14.68
CA SER A 80 3.13 4.59 -13.41
C SER A 80 4.61 4.69 -13.03
N PRO A 81 5.10 5.87 -12.63
CA PRO A 81 6.44 5.97 -12.07
C PRO A 81 6.55 5.06 -10.85
N ILE A 82 7.77 4.56 -10.55
CA ILE A 82 8.14 3.74 -9.36
C ILE A 82 7.46 4.26 -8.08
N VAL A 83 7.26 5.57 -8.07
CA VAL A 83 6.70 6.40 -7.02
C VAL A 83 5.23 6.06 -6.70
N GLU A 84 4.36 5.75 -7.66
CA GLU A 84 2.90 5.83 -7.42
C GLU A 84 2.30 4.55 -6.78
N GLN A 85 2.81 3.36 -7.13
CA GLN A 85 2.29 2.09 -6.60
C GLN A 85 3.06 1.58 -5.38
N LYS A 86 4.37 1.88 -5.29
CA LYS A 86 5.17 1.53 -4.10
C LYS A 86 4.85 2.48 -2.93
N LYS A 87 4.53 3.75 -3.17
CA LYS A 87 4.17 4.67 -2.08
C LYS A 87 2.89 4.26 -1.35
N ARG A 88 1.82 3.76 -1.98
CA ARG A 88 0.56 3.58 -1.23
C ARG A 88 0.59 2.47 -0.16
N THR A 89 1.33 1.39 -0.36
CA THR A 89 1.43 0.29 0.63
C THR A 89 2.80 0.23 1.31
N ALA A 90 3.90 0.49 0.60
CA ALA A 90 5.21 0.56 1.22
C ALA A 90 5.35 1.83 2.08
N SER A 91 4.83 3.01 1.69
CA SER A 91 4.92 4.19 2.60
C SER A 91 4.08 4.07 3.86
N PHE A 92 3.02 3.25 3.86
CA PHE A 92 2.26 3.01 5.08
C PHE A 92 3.00 2.03 6.01
N GLU A 93 3.58 0.93 5.49
CA GLU A 93 4.30 -0.04 6.32
C GLU A 93 5.70 0.49 6.72
N GLU A 94 6.45 1.08 5.80
CA GLU A 94 7.73 1.78 6.03
C GLU A 94 7.52 3.04 6.89
N GLY A 95 6.44 3.79 6.62
CA GLY A 95 6.01 4.90 7.47
C GLY A 95 5.50 4.45 8.83
N ARG A 96 4.87 3.27 8.96
CA ARG A 96 4.47 2.69 10.25
C ARG A 96 5.70 2.33 11.07
N SER A 97 6.70 1.68 10.48
CA SER A 97 7.96 1.35 11.16
C SER A 97 8.69 2.61 11.64
N MET A 98 8.81 3.63 10.78
CA MET A 98 9.40 4.91 11.18
C MET A 98 8.55 5.65 12.22
N LYS A 99 7.21 5.67 12.09
CA LYS A 99 6.30 6.27 13.07
C LYS A 99 6.36 5.54 14.41
N ARG A 100 6.51 4.20 14.40
CA ARG A 100 6.67 3.36 15.60
C ARG A 100 7.98 3.67 16.32
N MET A 101 9.09 3.80 15.59
CA MET A 101 10.37 4.24 16.17
C MET A 101 10.27 5.65 16.75
N ARG A 102 9.62 6.58 16.02
CA ARG A 102 9.43 7.96 16.48
C ARG A 102 8.41 8.09 17.61
N TRP A 103 7.58 7.07 17.85
CA TRP A 103 6.49 7.09 18.82
C TRP A 103 6.97 7.37 20.25
N PHE A 104 8.11 6.78 20.61
CA PHE A 104 8.70 6.94 21.94
C PHE A 104 9.35 8.30 22.17
N VAL A 105 9.90 8.90 21.12
CA VAL A 105 10.61 10.18 21.18
C VAL A 105 9.70 11.39 20.94
N ARG A 106 8.39 11.18 20.75
CA ARG A 106 7.43 12.29 20.66
C ARG A 106 7.33 13.02 22.00
N ALA A 107 6.89 14.27 21.94
CA ALA A 107 6.65 15.09 23.13
C ALA A 107 5.38 14.61 23.88
N TRP A 108 5.51 13.53 24.63
CA TRP A 108 4.47 13.08 25.56
C TRP A 108 4.33 14.09 26.70
N LYS A 109 3.12 14.63 26.88
CA LYS A 109 2.81 15.44 28.05
C LYS A 109 2.69 14.52 29.26
N ARG A 110 3.62 14.62 30.20
CA ARG A 110 3.60 13.85 31.45
C ARG A 110 3.02 14.72 32.57
N THR A 111 2.09 14.17 33.34
CA THR A 111 1.61 14.80 34.59
C THR A 111 2.35 14.23 35.79
N ALA A 112 2.24 14.91 36.94
CA ALA A 112 2.87 14.48 38.19
C ALA A 112 2.45 13.05 38.61
N ASP A 113 1.21 12.66 38.30
CA ASP A 113 0.65 11.34 38.61
C ASP A 113 1.17 10.20 37.69
N GLY A 114 2.20 10.47 36.88
CA GLY A 114 2.79 9.48 35.98
C GLY A 114 2.00 9.20 34.69
N ARG A 115 0.84 9.84 34.52
CA ARG A 115 0.05 9.76 33.29
C ARG A 115 0.76 10.48 32.14
N SER A 116 0.86 9.80 31.01
CA SER A 116 1.46 10.30 29.77
C SER A 116 0.37 10.49 28.73
N THR A 117 0.28 11.68 28.14
CA THR A 117 -0.72 12.01 27.11
C THR A 117 -0.05 12.44 25.81
N LEU A 118 -0.53 11.94 24.68
CA LEU A 118 -0.05 12.30 23.34
C LEU A 118 -1.24 12.52 22.40
N TYR A 119 -1.13 13.53 21.53
CA TYR A 119 -2.07 13.77 20.45
C TYR A 119 -1.42 13.35 19.14
N ALA A 120 -2.03 12.42 18.41
CA ALA A 120 -1.48 11.90 17.16
C ALA A 120 -2.57 11.39 16.23
N ASP A 121 -2.44 11.71 14.94
CA ASP A 121 -3.29 11.19 13.85
C ASP A 121 -4.81 11.31 14.16
N GLY A 122 -5.23 12.45 14.74
CA GLY A 122 -6.64 12.73 15.09
C GLY A 122 -7.15 12.06 16.38
N HIS A 123 -6.25 11.47 17.18
CA HIS A 123 -6.58 10.77 18.42
C HIS A 123 -5.83 11.36 19.62
N ARG A 124 -6.49 11.36 20.77
CA ARG A 124 -5.91 11.54 22.09
C ARG A 124 -5.53 10.17 22.66
N VAL A 125 -4.27 10.01 23.01
CA VAL A 125 -3.72 8.81 23.66
C VAL A 125 -3.35 9.15 25.07
N ILE A 126 -3.81 8.34 26.01
CA ILE A 126 -3.48 8.43 27.43
C ILE A 126 -2.85 7.10 27.83
N VAL A 127 -1.70 7.13 28.49
CA VAL A 127 -1.04 5.96 29.08
C VAL A 127 -0.87 6.24 30.55
N GLU A 128 -1.33 5.32 31.39
CA GLU A 128 -1.34 5.48 32.84
C GLU A 128 -1.13 4.14 33.55
N PHE A 129 -0.54 4.20 34.75
CA PHE A 129 -0.45 3.08 35.64
C PHE A 129 -1.73 2.98 36.47
N THR A 130 -2.39 1.82 36.47
CA THR A 130 -3.67 1.60 37.16
C THR A 130 -3.51 1.10 38.60
N GLY A 131 -2.30 1.16 39.16
CA GLY A 131 -1.96 0.55 40.44
C GLY A 131 -1.55 -0.92 40.34
N ARG A 132 -1.99 -1.64 39.30
CA ARG A 132 -1.64 -3.06 39.07
C ARG A 132 -0.88 -3.31 37.77
N SER A 133 -1.18 -2.55 36.72
CA SER A 133 -0.55 -2.70 35.41
C SER A 133 -0.57 -1.37 34.65
N TRP A 134 0.16 -1.29 33.55
CA TRP A 134 0.02 -0.17 32.64
C TRP A 134 -1.20 -0.36 31.74
N SER A 135 -1.86 0.75 31.41
CA SER A 135 -3.00 0.79 30.51
C SER A 135 -2.87 1.93 29.51
N TYR A 136 -3.57 1.80 28.39
CA TYR A 136 -3.77 2.90 27.46
C TYR A 136 -5.25 3.15 27.21
N THR A 137 -5.57 4.40 26.88
CA THR A 137 -6.85 4.85 26.36
C THR A 137 -6.63 5.64 25.08
N VAL A 138 -7.33 5.28 24.01
CA VAL A 138 -7.36 6.00 22.73
C VAL A 138 -8.76 6.55 22.53
N ALA A 139 -8.89 7.84 22.29
CA ALA A 139 -10.15 8.49 21.94
C ALA A 139 -9.96 9.37 20.68
N PRO A 140 -10.89 9.39 19.72
CA PRO A 140 -10.86 10.36 18.64
C PRO A 140 -11.10 11.77 19.20
N MET A 141 -10.44 12.77 18.64
CA MET A 141 -10.56 14.16 19.14
C MET A 141 -11.91 14.80 18.78
N GLN A 142 -12.61 14.24 17.80
CA GLN A 142 -13.89 14.77 17.28
C GLN A 142 -15.11 14.16 17.96
N ASP A 143 -14.94 13.04 18.68
CA ASP A 143 -16.03 12.31 19.31
C ASP A 143 -15.52 11.67 20.61
N GLU A 144 -15.58 12.43 21.69
CA GLU A 144 -15.07 11.98 23.00
C GLU A 144 -15.93 10.88 23.64
N ALA A 145 -17.15 10.62 23.12
CA ALA A 145 -18.02 9.55 23.61
C ALA A 145 -17.46 8.15 23.27
N VAL A 146 -16.62 8.07 22.24
CA VAL A 146 -16.02 6.82 21.80
C VAL A 146 -14.59 6.73 22.32
N SER A 147 -14.33 5.85 23.29
CA SER A 147 -12.97 5.57 23.76
C SER A 147 -12.69 4.09 23.80
N TRP A 148 -11.43 3.74 23.57
CA TRP A 148 -10.95 2.37 23.62
C TRP A 148 -9.85 2.26 24.64
N ARG A 149 -10.06 1.38 25.61
CA ARG A 149 -9.15 1.15 26.72
C ARG A 149 -8.66 -0.29 26.71
N GLN A 150 -7.37 -0.46 26.99
CA GLN A 150 -6.79 -1.77 27.26
C GLN A 150 -5.78 -1.64 28.41
N ALA A 151 -5.71 -2.66 29.27
CA ALA A 151 -4.80 -2.73 30.41
C ALA A 151 -4.06 -4.08 30.42
N GLY A 152 -3.18 -4.28 31.41
CA GLY A 152 -2.42 -5.51 31.58
C GLY A 152 -1.00 -5.48 31.00
N PHE A 153 -0.48 -4.30 30.65
CA PHE A 153 0.88 -4.16 30.16
C PHE A 153 1.88 -4.10 31.31
N GLY A 154 3.05 -4.74 31.14
CA GLY A 154 4.10 -4.81 32.14
C GLY A 154 4.88 -3.49 32.27
N SER A 155 4.86 -2.65 31.24
CA SER A 155 5.54 -1.36 31.23
C SER A 155 4.78 -0.24 30.53
N SER A 156 5.18 1.01 30.80
CA SER A 156 4.67 2.19 30.10
C SER A 156 4.91 2.10 28.60
N ASP A 157 6.07 1.59 28.19
CA ASP A 157 6.46 1.53 26.79
C ASP A 157 5.70 0.45 26.02
N GLU A 158 5.39 -0.69 26.65
CA GLU A 158 4.47 -1.67 26.09
C GLU A 158 3.07 -1.08 25.88
N ALA A 159 2.55 -0.33 26.86
CA ALA A 159 1.25 0.33 26.75
C ALA A 159 1.25 1.41 25.64
N LYS A 160 2.33 2.20 25.51
CA LYS A 160 2.49 3.16 24.41
C LYS A 160 2.50 2.46 23.06
N LEU A 161 3.25 1.36 22.90
CA LEU A 161 3.30 0.61 21.65
C LEU A 161 1.94 0.01 21.28
N ALA A 162 1.25 -0.57 22.25
CA ALA A 162 -0.08 -1.13 22.03
C ALA A 162 -1.07 -0.03 21.59
N ALA A 163 -0.99 1.16 22.18
CA ALA A 163 -1.80 2.31 21.76
C ALA A 163 -1.50 2.73 20.31
N PHE A 164 -0.22 2.73 19.90
CA PHE A 164 0.16 3.01 18.51
C PHE A 164 -0.43 1.98 17.54
N ASP A 165 -0.35 0.70 17.87
CA ASP A 165 -0.90 -0.36 17.02
C ASP A 165 -2.42 -0.25 16.87
N GLU A 166 -3.11 0.14 17.94
CA GLU A 166 -4.55 0.36 17.94
C GLU A 166 -4.96 1.56 17.07
N ILE A 167 -4.26 2.70 17.16
CA ILE A 167 -4.49 3.85 16.27
C ILE A 167 -4.25 3.44 14.81
N THR A 168 -3.15 2.75 14.55
CA THR A 168 -2.77 2.36 13.17
C THR A 168 -3.79 1.40 12.57
N LYS A 169 -4.30 0.45 13.35
CA LYS A 169 -5.39 -0.46 12.95
C LYS A 169 -6.67 0.30 12.59
N ARG A 170 -7.00 1.37 13.32
CA ARG A 170 -8.20 2.19 13.08
C ARG A 170 -8.09 3.06 11.84
N LEU A 171 -6.93 3.67 11.64
CA LEU A 171 -6.63 4.42 10.41
C LEU A 171 -6.75 3.53 9.17
N ARG A 172 -6.31 2.26 9.25
CA ARG A 172 -6.50 1.28 8.16
C ARG A 172 -7.97 0.97 7.88
N LYS A 173 -8.83 0.94 8.90
CA LYS A 173 -10.27 0.65 8.73
C LYS A 173 -11.02 1.84 8.12
N ARG A 174 -10.65 3.08 8.44
CA ARG A 174 -11.29 4.30 7.91
C ARG A 174 -10.87 4.65 6.47
N ALA A 175 -9.77 4.09 5.98
CA ALA A 175 -9.24 4.34 4.63
C ALA A 175 -9.76 3.36 3.56
N ARG A 176 -10.68 2.46 3.92
CA ARG A 176 -11.39 1.57 3.00
C ARG A 176 -12.79 2.11 2.77
#